data_AF-A0A7S2WMN7-F1
#
_entry.id   AF-A0A7S2WMN7-F1
#
_cell.length_a   1.000
_cell.length_b   1.000
_cell.length_c   1.000
_cell.angle_alpha   90.00
_cell.angle_beta   90.00
_cell.angle_gamma   90.00
#
_symmetry.space_group_name_H-M   'P 1'
#
loop_
_entity.id
_entity.type
_entity.pdbx_description
1 polymer ?
#
loop_
_entity_poly.entity_id
_entity_poly.type
_entity_poly.pdbx_seq_one_letter_code
_entity_poly.pdbx_strand_id
1 'polypeptide(L)'
;GNMRILGAREKTDYPLTLLVYEIGAELVLSLRYDKKMISCDQARRLIGQTQRVLSCLSNPSMEISLLSEAEREVLLNKFGPGGVVSFDTTRTLHGLFQDQVARTPDRTALVFEKQEMCYHELNERVNELANKLVEMNCGQFVGLYLDRGF
;
A
#
# COMPACT_ATOMS: atom_id res chain seq x y z
N GLY A 1 24.75 -27.05 -4.05
CA GLY A 1 24.92 -28.03 -2.95
C GLY A 1 23.55 -28.41 -2.45
N ASN A 2 23.29 -29.70 -2.22
CA ASN A 2 22.03 -30.16 -1.63
C ASN A 2 22.02 -29.81 -0.14
N MET A 3 20.91 -29.24 0.35
CA MET A 3 20.79 -28.75 1.72
C MET A 3 19.61 -29.42 2.40
N ARG A 4 19.86 -30.04 3.57
CA ARG A 4 18.85 -30.76 4.35
C ARG A 4 18.55 -30.05 5.66
N ILE A 5 17.26 -29.89 5.94
CA ILE A 5 16.73 -29.24 7.15
C ILE A 5 16.44 -30.32 8.20
N LEU A 6 17.06 -30.22 9.38
CA LEU A 6 16.81 -31.11 10.51
C LEU A 6 16.42 -30.28 11.75
N GLY A 7 15.16 -30.41 12.15
CA GLY A 7 14.64 -29.80 13.38
C GLY A 7 14.99 -30.67 14.59
N ALA A 8 15.93 -30.23 15.43
CA ALA A 8 16.29 -30.91 16.66
C ALA A 8 15.71 -30.20 17.89
N ARG A 9 15.21 -30.98 18.87
CA ARG A 9 14.59 -30.53 20.12
C ARG A 9 15.62 -30.47 21.23
N GLU A 10 15.85 -29.30 21.82
CA GLU A 10 16.46 -29.17 23.15
C GLU A 10 16.31 -27.74 23.68
N LYS A 11 16.22 -27.61 25.01
CA LYS A 11 15.96 -26.37 25.75
C LYS A 11 17.25 -25.55 25.84
N THR A 12 17.27 -24.33 25.30
CA THR A 12 18.41 -23.40 25.37
C THR A 12 18.03 -22.15 26.15
N ASP A 13 19.00 -21.48 26.80
CA ASP A 13 18.80 -20.25 27.59
C ASP A 13 18.44 -19.00 26.74
N TYR A 14 18.27 -19.20 25.43
CA TYR A 14 17.91 -18.17 24.45
C TYR A 14 16.61 -18.58 23.74
N PRO A 15 15.66 -17.63 23.53
CA PRO A 15 14.37 -17.92 22.91
C PRO A 15 14.48 -18.43 21.47
N LEU A 16 15.64 -18.20 20.83
CA LEU A 16 16.00 -18.72 19.53
C LEU A 16 17.51 -18.97 19.46
N THR A 17 17.91 -20.12 18.94
CA THR A 17 19.31 -20.49 18.69
C THR A 17 19.39 -21.12 17.31
N LEU A 18 20.13 -20.47 16.41
CA LEU A 18 20.46 -21.04 15.11
C LEU A 18 21.85 -21.69 15.18
N LEU A 19 21.90 -22.99 14.91
CA LEU A 19 23.13 -23.75 14.78
C LEU A 19 23.40 -23.99 13.30
N VAL A 20 24.60 -23.64 12.86
CA VAL A 20 25.07 -23.87 11.49
C VAL A 20 26.32 -24.71 11.58
N TYR A 21 26.34 -25.85 10.90
CA TYR A 21 27.51 -26.72 10.85
C TYR A 21 27.60 -27.40 9.48
N GLU A 22 28.82 -27.69 9.06
CA GLU A 22 29.11 -28.32 7.78
C GLU A 22 29.27 -29.84 7.99
N ILE A 23 28.56 -30.63 7.17
CA ILE A 23 28.74 -32.08 7.11
C ILE A 23 29.10 -32.45 5.67
N GLY A 24 30.36 -32.77 5.45
CA GLY A 24 30.87 -33.05 4.10
C GLY A 24 30.81 -31.81 3.23
N ALA A 25 30.01 -31.84 2.16
CA ALA A 25 29.75 -30.69 1.28
C ALA A 25 28.36 -30.07 1.48
N GLU A 26 27.65 -30.46 2.55
CA GLU A 26 26.32 -29.96 2.88
C GLU A 26 26.39 -29.05 4.11
N LEU A 27 25.80 -27.86 3.99
CA LEU A 27 25.64 -26.94 5.11
C LEU A 27 24.31 -27.25 5.79
N VAL A 28 24.36 -27.61 7.08
CA VAL A 28 23.17 -28.01 7.83
C VAL A 28 22.78 -26.88 8.79
N LEU A 29 21.53 -26.44 8.67
CA LEU A 29 20.94 -25.46 9.58
C LEU A 29 19.99 -26.18 10.56
N SER A 30 20.21 -25.97 11.85
CA SER A 30 19.31 -26.43 12.91
C SER A 30 18.83 -25.24 13.73
N LEU A 31 17.51 -25.01 13.73
CA LEU A 31 16.89 -23.95 14.52
C LEU A 31 16.28 -24.57 15.79
N ARG A 32 16.79 -24.16 16.94
CA ARG A 32 16.21 -24.42 18.26
C ARG A 32 15.46 -23.16 18.70
N TYR A 33 14.26 -23.30 19.24
CA TYR A 33 13.44 -22.17 19.66
C TYR A 33 12.52 -22.55 20.83
N ASP A 34 12.19 -21.56 21.65
CA ASP A 34 11.20 -21.73 22.71
C ASP A 34 9.78 -21.57 22.15
N LYS A 35 9.00 -22.66 22.19
CA LYS A 35 7.60 -22.71 21.74
C LYS A 35 6.67 -21.77 22.50
N LYS A 36 7.05 -21.33 23.71
CA LYS A 36 6.28 -20.36 24.49
C LYS A 36 6.35 -18.95 23.90
N MET A 37 7.41 -18.63 23.16
CA MET A 37 7.60 -17.32 22.53
C MET A 37 7.46 -17.36 21.00
N ILE A 38 7.81 -18.48 20.36
CA ILE A 38 7.82 -18.60 18.90
C ILE A 38 7.00 -19.82 18.48
N SER A 39 5.97 -19.58 17.66
CA SER A 39 5.16 -20.65 17.09
C SER A 39 5.94 -21.49 16.08
N CYS A 40 5.51 -22.74 15.88
CA CYS A 40 6.11 -23.62 14.87
C CYS A 40 6.09 -23.01 13.46
N ASP A 41 5.05 -22.23 13.11
CA ASP A 41 4.95 -21.58 11.81
C ASP A 41 5.91 -20.40 11.67
N GLN A 42 6.09 -19.59 12.72
CA GLN A 42 7.11 -18.55 12.75
C GLN A 42 8.52 -19.14 12.64
N ALA A 43 8.80 -20.23 13.36
CA ALA A 43 10.10 -20.91 13.27
C ALA A 43 10.39 -21.46 11.87
N ARG A 44 9.39 -22.04 11.19
CA ARG A 44 9.52 -22.48 9.79
C ARG A 44 9.75 -21.33 8.83
N ARG A 45 9.09 -20.18 9.05
CA ARG A 45 9.33 -18.98 8.24
C ARG A 45 10.75 -18.47 8.41
N LEU A 46 11.23 -18.37 9.65
CA LEU A 46 12.58 -17.89 9.97
C LEU A 46 13.66 -18.75 9.32
N ILE A 47 13.59 -20.09 9.45
CA ILE A 47 14.59 -20.96 8.82
C ILE A 47 14.55 -20.88 7.28
N GLY A 48 13.35 -20.75 6.69
CA GLY A 48 13.19 -20.54 5.25
C GLY A 48 13.70 -19.17 4.77
N GLN A 49 13.63 -18.13 5.59
CA GLN A 49 14.21 -16.81 5.31
C GLN A 49 15.74 -16.86 5.41
N THR A 50 16.30 -17.48 6.45
CA THR A 50 17.75 -17.65 6.61
C THR A 50 18.36 -18.43 5.45
N GLN A 51 17.72 -19.53 5.02
CA GLN A 51 18.13 -20.27 3.83
C GLN A 51 18.20 -19.39 2.58
N ARG A 52 17.19 -18.53 2.37
CA ARG A 52 17.15 -17.64 1.20
C ARG A 52 18.27 -16.60 1.25
N VAL A 53 18.49 -15.98 2.40
CA VAL A 53 19.62 -15.06 2.60
C VAL A 53 20.95 -15.75 2.30
N LEU A 54 21.19 -16.95 2.84
CA LEU A 54 22.43 -17.70 2.57
C LEU A 54 22.59 -18.07 1.09
N SER A 55 21.49 -18.44 0.41
CA SER A 55 21.53 -18.71 -1.03
C SER A 55 21.81 -17.47 -1.87
N CYS A 56 21.34 -16.29 -1.45
CA CYS A 56 21.65 -15.02 -2.09
C CYS A 56 23.10 -14.59 -1.84
N LEU A 57 23.68 -14.88 -0.67
CA LEU A 57 25.10 -14.58 -0.41
C LEU A 57 26.06 -15.39 -1.30
N SER A 58 25.62 -16.55 -1.82
CA SER A 58 26.37 -17.32 -2.82
C SER A 58 26.28 -16.75 -4.24
N ASN A 59 25.40 -15.74 -4.46
CA ASN A 59 25.22 -15.04 -5.74
C ASN A 59 25.04 -13.52 -5.49
N PRO A 60 26.13 -12.75 -5.40
CA PRO A 60 26.10 -11.35 -4.94
C PRO A 60 25.35 -10.35 -5.85
N SER A 61 24.78 -10.82 -6.97
CA SER A 61 23.96 -10.03 -7.90
C SER A 61 22.45 -10.09 -7.63
N MET A 62 22.00 -10.84 -6.61
CA MET A 62 20.57 -10.98 -6.30
C MET A 62 20.12 -10.00 -5.22
N GLU A 63 19.15 -9.15 -5.53
CA GLU A 63 18.44 -8.34 -4.53
C GLU A 63 17.85 -9.26 -3.45
N ILE A 64 18.18 -8.97 -2.18
CA ILE A 64 17.74 -9.78 -1.05
C ILE A 64 16.27 -9.47 -0.78
N SER A 65 15.36 -10.28 -1.33
CA SER A 65 13.95 -10.26 -0.92
C SER A 65 13.75 -11.15 0.30
N LEU A 66 13.64 -10.51 1.47
CA LEU A 66 13.38 -11.17 2.76
C LEU A 66 11.98 -11.82 2.84
N LEU A 67 11.04 -11.39 1.99
CA LEU A 67 9.69 -11.91 1.94
C LEU A 67 9.61 -13.08 0.96
N SER A 68 8.85 -14.12 1.30
CA SER A 68 8.44 -15.10 0.27
C SER A 68 7.41 -14.50 -0.68
N GLU A 69 7.33 -15.05 -1.89
CA GLU A 69 6.28 -14.66 -2.85
C GLU A 69 4.89 -14.78 -2.20
N ALA A 70 4.65 -15.84 -1.42
CA ALA A 70 3.42 -16.03 -0.66
C ALA A 70 3.21 -14.95 0.43
N GLU A 71 4.26 -14.48 1.11
CA GLU A 71 4.14 -13.39 2.08
C GLU A 71 3.91 -12.04 1.42
N ARG A 72 4.57 -11.80 0.27
CA ARG A 72 4.37 -10.62 -0.55
C ARG A 72 2.94 -10.56 -1.08
N GLU A 73 2.41 -11.66 -1.58
CA GLU A 73 1.04 -11.75 -2.08
C GLU A 73 0.02 -11.47 -0.96
N VAL A 74 0.23 -12.02 0.25
CA VAL A 74 -0.64 -11.72 1.40
C VAL A 74 -0.58 -10.24 1.78
N LEU A 75 0.61 -9.62 1.77
CA LEU A 75 0.76 -8.20 2.07
C LEU A 75 0.07 -7.34 1.01
N LEU A 76 0.26 -7.63 -0.28
CA LEU A 76 -0.36 -6.88 -1.37
C LEU A 76 -1.88 -7.04 -1.41
N ASN A 77 -2.39 -8.25 -1.16
CA ASN A 77 -3.83 -8.52 -1.28
C ASN A 77 -4.62 -8.18 -0.01
N LYS A 78 -4.05 -8.35 1.20
CA LYS A 78 -4.75 -8.03 2.46
C LYS A 78 -4.48 -6.64 2.99
N PHE A 79 -3.29 -6.08 2.73
CA PHE A 79 -2.86 -4.80 3.30
C PHE A 79 -2.44 -3.77 2.24
N GLY A 80 -2.34 -4.18 0.97
CA GLY A 80 -2.19 -3.25 -0.13
C GLY A 80 -3.47 -2.45 -0.33
N PRO A 81 -3.43 -1.36 -1.12
CA PRO A 81 -4.62 -0.62 -1.51
C PRO A 81 -5.55 -1.61 -2.21
N GLY A 82 -6.55 -2.10 -1.48
CA GLY A 82 -7.38 -3.23 -1.90
C GLY A 82 -8.05 -2.89 -3.20
N GLY A 83 -7.64 -3.55 -4.29
CA GLY A 83 -8.11 -3.32 -5.65
C GLY A 83 -8.01 -1.86 -6.06
N VAL A 84 -7.06 -1.51 -6.93
CA VAL A 84 -7.14 -0.24 -7.66
C VAL A 84 -8.49 -0.23 -8.37
N VAL A 85 -9.46 0.48 -7.81
CA VAL A 85 -10.73 0.73 -8.48
C VAL A 85 -10.32 1.41 -9.77
N SER A 86 -10.64 0.78 -10.90
CA SER A 86 -10.31 1.31 -12.22
C SER A 86 -11.03 2.64 -12.38
N PHE A 87 -10.34 3.72 -12.04
CA PHE A 87 -10.81 5.08 -12.22
C PHE A 87 -10.36 5.52 -13.61
N ASP A 88 -11.30 6.05 -14.39
CA ASP A 88 -11.01 6.60 -15.70
C ASP A 88 -10.19 7.88 -15.54
N THR A 89 -8.86 7.76 -15.63
CA THR A 89 -7.93 8.89 -15.47
C THR A 89 -8.01 9.89 -16.63
N THR A 90 -8.76 9.58 -17.70
CA THR A 90 -8.98 10.53 -18.81
C THR A 90 -10.00 11.60 -18.46
N ARG A 91 -10.87 11.35 -17.46
CA ARG A 91 -11.89 12.30 -17.04
C ARG A 91 -11.34 13.25 -15.98
N THR A 92 -11.57 14.53 -16.20
CA THR A 92 -11.30 15.57 -15.20
C THR A 92 -12.42 15.61 -14.17
N LEU A 93 -12.11 16.02 -12.94
CA LEU A 93 -13.13 16.27 -11.91
C LEU A 93 -14.18 17.28 -12.41
N HIS A 94 -13.75 18.30 -13.16
CA HIS A 94 -14.64 19.27 -13.78
C HIS A 94 -15.60 18.62 -14.79
N GLY A 95 -15.11 17.70 -15.64
CA GLY A 95 -15.97 16.97 -16.58
C GLY A 95 -17.01 16.10 -15.87
N LEU A 96 -16.62 15.41 -14.79
CA LEU A 96 -17.56 14.65 -13.96
C LEU A 96 -18.63 15.54 -13.31
N PHE A 97 -18.24 16.76 -12.89
CA PHE A 97 -19.18 17.74 -12.35
C PHE A 97 -20.18 18.22 -13.42
N GLN A 98 -19.71 18.56 -14.62
CA GLN A 98 -20.57 18.96 -15.74
C GLN A 98 -21.56 17.85 -16.14
N ASP A 99 -21.10 16.60 -16.18
CA ASP A 99 -21.98 15.43 -16.41
C ASP A 99 -23.10 15.37 -15.35
N GLN A 100 -22.80 15.66 -14.09
CA GLN A 100 -23.79 15.66 -13.00
C GLN A 100 -24.77 16.83 -13.11
N VAL A 101 -24.29 18.03 -13.48
CA VAL A 101 -25.14 19.20 -13.74
C VAL A 101 -26.14 18.92 -14.86
N ALA A 102 -25.69 18.30 -15.95
CA ALA A 102 -26.55 17.93 -17.07
C ALA A 102 -27.59 16.85 -16.69
N ARG A 103 -27.22 15.90 -15.81
CA ARG A 103 -28.12 14.82 -15.37
C ARG A 103 -29.20 15.29 -14.40
N THR A 104 -28.84 16.15 -13.46
CA THR A 104 -29.75 16.58 -12.38
C THR A 104 -29.55 18.07 -12.06
N PRO A 105 -29.97 18.99 -12.94
CA PRO A 105 -29.70 20.42 -12.78
C PRO A 105 -30.37 21.02 -11.54
N ASP A 106 -31.62 20.64 -11.27
CA ASP A 106 -32.44 21.20 -10.18
C ASP A 106 -32.20 20.53 -8.82
N ARG A 107 -31.29 19.55 -8.75
CA ARG A 107 -30.98 18.86 -7.50
C ARG A 107 -30.05 19.72 -6.65
N THR A 108 -30.34 19.79 -5.34
CA THR A 108 -29.48 20.47 -4.37
C THR A 108 -28.06 19.89 -4.41
N ALA A 109 -27.08 20.75 -4.73
CA ALA A 109 -25.66 20.43 -4.80
C ALA A 109 -24.91 20.82 -3.54
N LEU A 110 -25.33 21.92 -2.90
CA LEU A 110 -24.64 22.49 -1.76
C LEU A 110 -25.63 23.07 -0.75
N VAL A 111 -25.39 22.80 0.53
CA VAL A 111 -26.19 23.31 1.65
C VAL A 111 -25.26 23.91 2.69
N PHE A 112 -25.55 25.14 3.11
CA PHE A 112 -24.81 25.85 4.16
C PHE A 112 -25.81 26.64 4.98
N GLU A 113 -25.84 26.36 6.28
CA GLU A 113 -26.87 26.86 7.20
C GLU A 113 -28.30 26.61 6.69
N LYS A 114 -29.03 27.67 6.31
CA LYS A 114 -30.40 27.62 5.80
C LYS A 114 -30.49 27.90 4.29
N GLN A 115 -29.34 27.94 3.62
CA GLN A 115 -29.27 28.21 2.20
C GLN A 115 -28.94 26.92 1.46
N GLU A 116 -29.62 26.74 0.34
CA GLU A 116 -29.42 25.63 -0.58
C GLU A 116 -29.11 26.20 -1.96
N MET A 117 -28.28 25.50 -2.72
CA MET A 117 -27.95 25.82 -4.10
C MET A 117 -28.01 24.57 -4.94
N CYS A 118 -28.67 24.64 -6.10
CA CYS A 118 -28.75 23.51 -7.02
C CYS A 118 -27.50 23.39 -7.91
N TYR A 119 -27.35 22.25 -8.59
CA TYR A 119 -26.22 22.02 -9.50
C TYR A 119 -26.14 23.08 -10.62
N HIS A 120 -27.28 23.53 -11.15
CA HIS A 120 -27.31 24.56 -12.19
C HIS A 120 -26.77 25.91 -11.68
N GLU A 121 -27.29 26.41 -10.55
CA GLU A 121 -26.85 27.67 -9.93
C GLU A 121 -25.36 27.64 -9.54
N LEU A 122 -24.89 26.51 -9.00
CA LEU A 122 -23.49 26.34 -8.66
C LEU A 122 -22.60 26.38 -9.91
N ASN A 123 -23.03 25.74 -10.99
CA ASN A 123 -22.29 25.72 -12.25
C ASN A 123 -22.18 27.11 -12.88
N GLU A 124 -23.25 27.92 -12.84
CA GLU A 124 -23.21 29.29 -13.35
C GLU A 124 -22.20 30.14 -12.56
N ARG A 125 -22.24 30.10 -11.22
CA ARG A 125 -21.27 30.82 -10.38
C ARG A 125 -19.83 30.38 -10.62
N VAL A 126 -19.60 29.07 -10.78
CA VAL A 126 -18.27 28.52 -11.07
C VAL A 126 -17.77 29.00 -12.43
N ASN A 127 -18.63 29.05 -13.45
CA ASN A 127 -18.25 29.53 -14.79
C ASN A 127 -17.94 31.02 -14.80
N GLU A 128 -18.72 31.84 -14.08
CA GLU A 128 -18.42 33.27 -13.91
C GLU A 128 -17.05 33.49 -13.24
N LEU A 129 -16.76 32.73 -12.18
CA LEU A 129 -15.47 32.80 -11.50
C LEU A 129 -14.33 32.33 -12.41
N ALA A 130 -14.51 31.24 -13.15
CA ALA A 130 -13.53 30.72 -14.09
C ALA A 130 -13.20 31.76 -15.18
N ASN A 131 -14.21 32.41 -15.75
CA ASN A 131 -14.03 33.47 -16.74
C ASN A 131 -13.23 34.64 -16.16
N LYS A 132 -13.55 35.09 -14.93
CA LYS A 132 -12.78 36.14 -14.25
C LYS A 132 -11.32 35.75 -14.02
N LEU A 133 -11.05 34.51 -13.62
CA LEU A 133 -9.68 34.02 -13.44
C LEU A 133 -8.89 33.96 -14.77
N VAL A 134 -9.56 33.60 -15.87
CA VAL A 134 -8.98 33.64 -17.21
C VAL A 134 -8.68 35.07 -17.64
N GLU A 135 -9.61 36.01 -17.43
CA GLU A 135 -9.43 37.44 -17.73
C GLU A 135 -8.27 38.06 -16.94
N MET A 136 -8.08 37.64 -15.69
CA MET A 136 -6.97 38.08 -14.84
C MET A 136 -5.62 37.47 -15.24
N ASN A 137 -5.57 36.63 -16.28
CA ASN A 137 -4.39 35.87 -16.69
C ASN A 137 -3.74 35.14 -15.51
N CYS A 138 -4.55 34.59 -14.61
CA CYS A 138 -4.04 33.83 -13.48
C CYS A 138 -3.22 32.64 -14.01
N GLY A 139 -1.96 32.55 -13.55
CA GLY A 139 -1.08 31.43 -13.87
C GLY A 139 -1.50 30.14 -13.16
N GLN A 140 -0.57 29.19 -13.03
CA GLN A 140 -0.87 27.86 -12.45
C GLN A 140 -1.28 27.89 -10.97
N PHE A 141 -1.05 28.98 -10.24
CA PHE A 141 -1.33 29.08 -8.81
C PHE A 141 -2.29 30.24 -8.51
N VAL A 142 -3.36 29.95 -7.79
CA VAL A 142 -4.35 30.91 -7.30
C VAL A 142 -4.46 30.76 -5.78
N GLY A 143 -4.21 31.84 -5.04
CA GLY A 143 -4.36 31.85 -3.59
C GLY A 143 -5.82 32.00 -3.19
N LEU A 144 -6.33 31.11 -2.34
CA LEU A 144 -7.69 31.20 -1.80
C LEU A 144 -7.65 31.71 -0.36
N TYR A 145 -8.27 32.85 -0.11
CA TYR A 145 -8.53 33.37 1.23
C TYR A 145 -10.02 33.64 1.37
N LEU A 146 -10.73 32.64 1.90
CA LEU A 146 -12.18 32.61 2.02
C LEU A 146 -12.53 31.95 3.37
N ASP A 147 -13.50 32.52 4.06
CA ASP A 147 -14.16 31.81 5.17
C ASP A 147 -15.06 30.70 4.63
N ARG A 148 -15.45 29.75 5.48
CA ARG A 148 -16.39 28.70 5.08
C ARG A 148 -17.76 29.32 4.78
N GLY A 149 -18.24 29.14 3.56
CA GLY A 149 -19.51 29.64 3.07
C GLY A 149 -19.60 29.52 1.56
N PHE A 150 -20.70 29.98 0.97
CA PHE A 150 -20.89 30.12 -0.47
C PHE A 150 -21.76 31.33 -0.81
#